data_AF-A0A2D6HEM3-F1
#
_entry.id   AF-A0A2D6HEM3-F1
#
_cell.length_a   1.000
_cell.length_b   1.000
_cell.length_c   1.000
_cell.angle_alpha   90.00
_cell.angle_beta   90.00
_cell.angle_gamma   90.00
#
_symmetry.space_group_name_H-M   'P 1'
#
loop_
_entity.id
_entity.type
_entity.pdbx_description
1 polymer ?
#
loop_
_entity_poly.entity_id
_entity_poly.type
_entity_poly.pdbx_seq_one_letter_code
_entity_poly.pdbx_strand_id
1 'polypeptide(L)'
;MAELLALDLVPVKIDQDEMAGGLAVAAALRGQSDGGIPWYVIIDPARGRLIERPDGSLTIDPAALLATADGPEGNVGCPVTPSERAHFLDTLDATRRNLTDEQLSLIAADLHAFARETIGAEADAD
;
A
#
# COMPACT_ATOMS: atom_id res chain seq x y z
N MET A 1 7.76 12.67 4.72
CA MET A 1 7.36 11.30 4.28
C MET A 1 7.96 10.84 2.94
N ALA A 2 7.72 11.48 1.79
CA ALA A 2 8.08 10.91 0.47
C ALA A 2 9.57 10.54 0.28
N GLU A 3 10.48 11.39 0.75
CA GLU A 3 11.93 11.13 0.70
C GLU A 3 12.35 9.92 1.54
N LEU A 4 11.66 9.65 2.65
CA LEU A 4 11.93 8.49 3.50
C LEU A 4 11.45 7.19 2.83
N LEU A 5 10.27 7.22 2.21
CA LEU A 5 9.77 6.08 1.44
C LEU A 5 10.72 5.72 0.28
N ALA A 6 11.33 6.73 -0.35
CA ALA A 6 12.26 6.53 -1.46
C ALA A 6 13.58 5.82 -1.09
N LEU A 7 13.86 5.62 0.20
CA LEU A 7 15.02 4.84 0.65
C LEU A 7 14.88 3.35 0.29
N ASP A 8 13.65 2.84 0.23
CA ASP A 8 13.36 1.43 -0.02
C ASP A 8 12.37 1.19 -1.17
N LEU A 9 11.55 2.18 -1.50
CA LEU A 9 10.47 2.05 -2.46
C LEU A 9 10.70 2.92 -3.68
N VAL A 10 10.32 2.39 -4.85
CA VAL A 10 10.14 3.17 -6.07
C VAL A 10 8.63 3.36 -6.25
N PRO A 11 8.07 4.54 -5.94
CA PRO A 11 6.63 4.74 -6.06
C PRO A 11 6.23 4.74 -7.53
N VAL A 12 5.25 3.90 -7.88
CA VAL A 12 4.66 3.81 -9.21
C VAL A 12 3.17 4.12 -9.10
N LYS A 13 2.69 5.09 -9.88
CA LYS A 13 1.26 5.38 -9.99
C LYS A 13 0.65 4.52 -11.10
N ILE A 14 -0.49 3.92 -10.80
CA ILE A 14 -1.38 3.33 -11.81
C ILE A 14 -2.57 4.27 -11.97
N ASP A 15 -2.87 4.64 -13.21
CA ASP A 15 -4.08 5.36 -13.56
C ASP A 15 -5.02 4.41 -14.30
N GLN A 16 -6.21 4.18 -13.76
CA GLN A 16 -7.11 3.16 -14.31
C GLN A 16 -7.92 3.63 -15.50
N ASP A 17 -8.06 4.95 -15.63
CA ASP A 17 -8.83 5.59 -16.68
C ASP A 17 -7.92 5.96 -17.86
N GLU A 18 -6.70 6.42 -17.57
CA GLU A 18 -5.78 6.94 -18.59
C GLU A 18 -4.76 5.91 -19.10
N MET A 19 -4.30 4.97 -18.26
CA MET A 19 -3.30 3.98 -18.69
C MET A 19 -3.97 2.78 -19.36
N ALA A 20 -3.47 2.42 -20.54
CA ALA A 20 -3.87 1.20 -21.22
C ALA A 20 -3.64 -0.02 -20.30
N GLY A 21 -4.72 -0.72 -19.95
CA GLY A 21 -4.68 -1.87 -19.03
C GLY A 21 -4.64 -1.50 -17.54
N GLY A 22 -4.73 -0.23 -17.15
CA GLY A 22 -4.65 0.22 -15.75
C GLY A 22 -5.68 -0.46 -14.85
N LEU A 23 -6.95 -0.55 -15.28
CA LEU A 23 -8.00 -1.27 -14.55
C LEU A 23 -7.67 -2.76 -14.37
N ALA A 24 -7.13 -3.41 -15.39
CA ALA A 24 -6.75 -4.82 -15.32
C ALA A 24 -5.57 -5.06 -14.37
N VAL A 25 -4.58 -4.15 -14.35
CA VAL A 25 -3.46 -4.18 -13.40
C VAL A 25 -3.97 -3.97 -11.97
N ALA A 26 -4.82 -2.97 -11.73
CA ALA A 26 -5.39 -2.72 -10.41
C ALA A 26 -6.18 -3.93 -9.89
N ALA A 27 -7.02 -4.54 -10.74
CA ALA A 27 -7.74 -5.76 -10.43
C ALA A 27 -6.79 -6.95 -10.16
N ALA A 28 -5.68 -7.06 -10.88
CA ALA A 28 -4.70 -8.14 -10.68
C ALA A 28 -3.91 -8.01 -9.37
N LEU A 29 -3.69 -6.78 -8.90
CA LEU A 29 -2.93 -6.48 -7.69
C LEU A 29 -3.73 -6.66 -6.39
N ARG A 30 -5.04 -6.39 -6.42
CA ARG A 30 -5.92 -6.55 -5.24
C ARG A 30 -6.83 -7.77 -5.30
N GLY A 31 -7.34 -8.10 -6.49
CA GLY A 31 -8.39 -9.10 -6.69
C GLY A 31 -9.80 -8.50 -6.81
N GLN A 32 -10.82 -9.27 -6.41
CA GLN A 32 -12.25 -8.99 -6.59
C GLN A 32 -12.95 -8.45 -5.31
N SER A 33 -12.19 -7.90 -4.38
CA SER A 33 -12.70 -7.51 -3.06
C SER A 33 -13.59 -6.27 -3.14
N ASP A 34 -14.62 -6.23 -2.30
CA ASP A 34 -15.34 -5.02 -1.91
C ASP A 34 -14.40 -3.94 -1.38
N GLY A 35 -14.79 -2.66 -1.49
CA GLY A 35 -13.89 -1.53 -1.28
C GLY A 35 -13.11 -1.15 -2.54
N GLY A 36 -12.64 0.09 -2.63
CA GLY A 36 -12.00 0.65 -3.83
C GLY A 36 -10.64 0.01 -4.18
N ILE A 37 -9.86 0.70 -4.99
CA ILE A 37 -8.50 0.28 -5.38
C ILE A 37 -7.58 0.33 -4.15
N PRO A 38 -6.60 -0.58 -4.02
CA PRO A 38 -5.69 -0.51 -2.89
C PRO A 38 -4.87 0.77 -2.97
N TRP A 39 -4.69 1.46 -1.84
CA TRP A 39 -3.86 2.67 -1.81
C TRP A 39 -2.40 2.36 -2.20
N TYR A 40 -1.92 1.16 -1.87
CA TYR A 40 -0.61 0.66 -2.28
C TYR A 40 -0.58 -0.86 -2.36
N VAL A 41 0.39 -1.36 -3.10
CA VAL A 41 0.87 -2.74 -3.07
C VAL A 41 2.39 -2.69 -3.14
N ILE A 42 3.09 -3.42 -2.27
CA ILE A 42 4.55 -3.53 -2.28
C ILE A 42 4.92 -4.82 -2.99
N ILE A 43 5.73 -4.71 -4.04
CA ILE A 43 6.15 -5.84 -4.87
C ILE A 43 7.67 -6.01 -4.85
N ASP A 44 8.14 -7.25 -4.93
CA ASP A 44 9.54 -7.57 -5.16
C ASP A 44 9.91 -7.21 -6.62
N PRO A 45 10.78 -6.22 -6.86
CA PRO A 45 11.13 -5.80 -8.21
C PRO A 45 11.84 -6.90 -9.01
N ALA A 46 12.46 -7.90 -8.36
CA ALA A 46 13.11 -9.01 -9.05
C ALA A 46 12.11 -10.07 -9.56
N ARG A 47 10.89 -10.09 -9.02
CA ARG A 47 9.86 -11.08 -9.34
C ARG A 47 8.59 -10.49 -9.93
N GLY A 48 8.43 -9.16 -9.85
CA GLY A 48 7.25 -8.40 -10.23
C GLY A 48 6.78 -8.71 -11.65
N ARG A 49 5.79 -9.59 -11.75
CA ARG A 49 5.09 -9.88 -13.01
C ARG A 49 3.65 -10.21 -12.75
N LEU A 50 2.79 -9.82 -13.68
CA LEU A 50 1.44 -10.32 -13.77
C LEU A 50 1.44 -11.62 -14.59
N ILE A 51 0.55 -12.52 -14.21
CA ILE A 51 0.31 -13.81 -14.86
C ILE A 51 -1.07 -13.72 -15.51
N GLU A 52 -1.14 -14.00 -16.80
CA GLU A 52 -2.41 -14.15 -17.51
C GLU A 52 -3.00 -15.54 -17.21
N ARG A 53 -4.26 -15.57 -16.80
CA ARG A 53 -5.02 -16.79 -16.56
C ARG A 53 -5.66 -17.27 -17.86
N PRO A 54 -6.07 -18.55 -17.96
CA PRO A 54 -6.72 -19.08 -19.16
C PRO A 54 -7.99 -18.34 -19.60
N ASP A 55 -8.65 -17.62 -18.69
CA ASP A 55 -9.84 -16.80 -18.95
C ASP A 55 -9.51 -15.37 -19.41
N GLY A 56 -8.23 -15.05 -19.59
CA GLY A 56 -7.73 -13.72 -19.99
C GLY A 56 -7.61 -12.71 -18.84
N SER A 57 -7.97 -13.09 -17.61
CA SER A 57 -7.76 -12.21 -16.44
C SER A 57 -6.30 -12.21 -15.98
N LEU A 58 -5.86 -11.11 -15.37
CA LEU A 58 -4.52 -10.97 -14.82
C LEU A 58 -4.52 -11.25 -13.31
N THR A 59 -3.41 -11.82 -12.81
CA THR A 59 -3.16 -11.98 -11.37
C THR A 59 -1.70 -11.67 -11.07
N ILE A 60 -1.41 -11.07 -9.92
CA ILE A 60 -0.03 -10.94 -9.46
C ILE A 60 0.56 -12.33 -9.14
N ASP A 61 1.84 -12.55 -9.45
CA ASP A 61 2.59 -13.69 -8.89
C ASP A 61 2.61 -13.57 -7.36
N PRO A 62 2.03 -14.52 -6.60
CA PRO A 62 2.04 -14.46 -5.14
C PRO A 62 3.44 -14.38 -4.55
N ALA A 63 4.46 -14.92 -5.23
CA ALA A 63 5.85 -14.82 -4.78
C ALA A 63 6.47 -13.44 -4.97
N ALA A 64 5.81 -12.55 -5.73
CA ALA A 64 6.23 -11.15 -5.91
C ALA A 64 5.52 -10.19 -4.95
N LEU A 65 4.39 -10.59 -4.35
CA LEU A 65 3.63 -9.75 -3.43
C LEU A 65 4.31 -9.75 -2.05
N LEU A 66 4.80 -8.59 -1.62
CA LEU A 66 5.43 -8.41 -0.30
C LEU A 66 4.44 -7.89 0.74
N ALA A 67 3.58 -6.95 0.35
CA ALA A 67 2.53 -6.40 1.20
C ALA A 67 1.41 -5.75 0.39
N THR A 68 0.23 -5.60 1.00
CA THR A 68 -0.98 -4.98 0.41
C THR A 68 -1.62 -4.00 1.37
N ALA A 69 -2.36 -3.03 0.84
CA ALA A 69 -3.21 -2.13 1.62
C ALA A 69 -4.42 -2.83 2.26
N ASP A 70 -4.76 -4.07 1.90
CA ASP A 70 -5.80 -4.82 2.62
C ASP A 70 -5.29 -5.26 4.00
N GLY A 71 -5.81 -4.60 5.04
CA GLY A 71 -5.58 -4.94 6.43
C GLY A 71 -6.73 -5.76 7.04
N PRO A 72 -6.67 -6.03 8.36
CA PRO A 72 -7.69 -6.82 9.06
C PRO A 72 -9.13 -6.26 8.95
N GLU A 73 -9.25 -4.94 8.77
CA GLU A 73 -10.53 -4.22 8.66
C GLU A 73 -10.93 -3.91 7.20
N GLY A 74 -10.18 -4.44 6.23
CA GLY A 74 -10.39 -4.22 4.80
C GLY A 74 -9.36 -3.29 4.19
N ASN A 75 -9.71 -2.74 3.02
CA ASN A 75 -8.79 -1.94 2.23
C ASN A 75 -8.50 -0.58 2.85
N VAL A 76 -7.23 -0.32 3.15
CA VAL A 76 -6.75 1.01 3.49
C VAL A 76 -6.76 1.88 2.24
N GLY A 77 -7.71 2.81 2.16
CA GLY A 77 -7.79 3.79 1.07
C GLY A 77 -6.90 5.02 1.29
N CYS A 78 -6.67 5.37 2.55
CA CYS A 78 -5.70 6.36 3.02
C CYS A 78 -5.51 6.10 4.52
N PRO A 79 -4.28 5.90 5.02
CA PRO A 79 -4.06 5.51 6.41
C PRO A 79 -4.34 6.67 7.39
N VAL A 80 -5.60 6.82 7.79
CA VAL A 80 -6.04 7.89 8.69
C VAL A 80 -6.52 7.37 10.04
N THR A 81 -7.20 6.22 10.09
CA THR A 81 -7.57 5.61 11.37
C THR A 81 -6.34 4.99 12.05
N PRO A 82 -6.37 4.74 13.36
CA PRO A 82 -5.29 4.04 14.05
C PRO A 82 -4.98 2.67 13.43
N SER A 83 -6.00 1.87 13.10
CA SER A 83 -5.86 0.53 12.51
C SER A 83 -5.23 0.59 11.11
N GLU A 84 -5.65 1.54 10.28
CA GLU A 84 -5.09 1.71 8.93
C GLU A 84 -3.62 2.17 8.96
N ARG A 85 -3.28 3.11 9.87
CA ARG A 85 -1.89 3.57 10.06
C ARG A 85 -1.00 2.46 10.59
N ALA A 86 -1.47 1.71 11.58
CA ALA A 86 -0.73 0.57 12.14
C ALA A 86 -0.43 -0.45 11.04
N HIS A 87 -1.45 -0.85 10.26
CA HIS A 87 -1.26 -1.76 9.13
C HIS A 87 -0.23 -1.24 8.13
N PHE A 88 -0.33 0.03 7.71
CA PHE A 88 0.65 0.60 6.77
C PHE A 88 2.08 0.59 7.35
N LEU A 89 2.27 0.98 8.60
CA LEU A 89 3.58 0.97 9.25
C LEU A 89 4.14 -0.45 9.38
N ASP A 90 3.32 -1.44 9.71
CA ASP A 90 3.71 -2.84 9.77
C ASP A 90 4.17 -3.35 8.39
N THR A 91 3.51 -2.94 7.30
CA THR A 91 3.97 -3.29 5.95
C THR A 91 5.32 -2.67 5.60
N LEU A 92 5.59 -1.43 6.05
CA LEU A 92 6.90 -0.80 5.87
C LEU A 92 7.96 -1.50 6.70
N ASP A 93 7.67 -1.83 7.97
CA ASP A 93 8.61 -2.54 8.84
C ASP A 93 8.95 -3.94 8.33
N ALA A 94 7.96 -4.67 7.81
CA ALA A 94 8.15 -6.00 7.26
C ALA A 94 8.91 -6.02 5.92
N THR A 95 8.91 -4.91 5.17
CA THR A 95 9.46 -4.87 3.80
C THR A 95 10.68 -3.97 3.62
N ARG A 96 10.98 -3.11 4.61
CA ARG A 96 12.13 -2.20 4.56
C ARG A 96 13.46 -2.94 4.41
N ARG A 97 14.41 -2.27 3.76
CA ARG A 97 15.79 -2.74 3.57
C ARG A 97 16.81 -1.75 4.14
N ASN A 98 16.51 -0.46 4.04
CA ASN A 98 17.39 0.65 4.43
C ASN A 98 16.73 1.59 5.45
N LEU A 99 15.41 1.66 5.50
CA LEU A 99 14.69 2.50 6.46
C LEU A 99 15.05 2.08 7.90
N THR A 100 15.49 3.02 8.73
CA THR A 100 15.78 2.74 10.16
C THR A 100 14.53 2.86 11.02
N ASP A 101 14.62 2.40 12.28
CA ASP A 101 13.53 2.50 13.26
C ASP A 101 13.18 3.98 13.54
N GLU A 102 14.20 4.84 13.61
CA GLU A 102 14.00 6.28 13.79
C GLU A 102 13.29 6.89 12.58
N GLN A 103 13.64 6.48 11.35
CA GLN A 103 13.00 6.97 10.15
C GLN A 103 11.56 6.46 10.01
N LEU A 104 11.30 5.22 10.39
CA LEU A 104 9.94 4.68 10.47
C LEU A 104 9.11 5.45 11.50
N SER A 105 9.70 5.82 12.63
CA SER A 105 9.04 6.67 13.65
C SER A 105 8.70 8.07 13.12
N LEU A 106 9.55 8.65 12.26
CA LEU A 106 9.25 9.91 11.58
C LEU A 106 8.07 9.77 10.61
N ILE A 107 8.00 8.66 9.85
CA ILE A 107 6.84 8.37 9.00
C ILE A 107 5.56 8.23 9.85
N ALA A 108 5.64 7.52 10.98
CA ALA A 108 4.51 7.36 11.89
C ALA A 108 4.02 8.72 12.44
N ALA A 109 4.94 9.62 12.79
CA ALA A 109 4.61 10.97 13.24
C ALA A 109 3.95 11.82 12.14
N ASP A 110 4.48 11.78 10.91
CA ASP A 110 3.90 12.48 9.75
C ASP A 110 2.47 12.00 9.47
N LEU A 111 2.23 10.68 9.48
CA LEU A 111 0.91 10.09 9.29
C LEU A 111 -0.07 10.48 10.41
N HIS A 112 0.39 10.48 11.66
CA HIS A 112 -0.43 10.88 12.79
C HIS A 112 -0.81 12.37 12.73
N ALA A 113 0.12 13.24 12.34
CA ALA A 113 -0.17 14.66 12.14
C ALA A 113 -1.23 14.87 11.06
N PHE A 114 -1.09 14.19 9.92
CA PHE A 114 -2.10 14.21 8.85
C PHE A 114 -3.47 13.67 9.31
N ALA A 115 -3.47 12.58 10.09
CA ALA A 115 -4.69 12.04 10.65
C ALA A 115 -5.38 13.02 11.60
N ARG A 116 -4.64 13.72 12.47
CA ARG A 116 -5.20 14.77 13.34
C ARG A 116 -5.83 15.91 12.55
N GLU A 117 -5.24 16.29 11.42
CA GLU A 117 -5.82 17.30 10.52
C GLU A 117 -7.11 16.81 9.83
N THR A 118 -7.22 15.50 9.59
CA THR A 118 -8.32 14.89 8.83
C THR A 118 -9.50 14.48 9.71
N ILE A 119 -9.25 13.79 10.82
CA ILE A 119 -10.26 13.18 11.70
C ILE A 119 -10.20 13.72 13.15
N GLY A 120 -9.34 14.69 13.45
CA GLY A 120 -9.28 15.34 14.76
C GLY A 120 -8.83 14.39 15.87
N ALA A 121 -9.53 14.42 17.00
CA ALA A 121 -9.18 13.64 18.19
C ALA A 121 -9.34 12.12 18.00
N GLU A 122 -10.09 11.68 16.98
CA GLU A 122 -10.21 10.25 16.65
C GLU A 122 -8.88 9.65 16.19
N ALA A 123 -7.94 10.49 15.73
CA ALA A 123 -6.60 10.05 15.39
C ALA A 123 -5.80 9.55 16.59
N ASP A 124 -6.11 10.03 17.80
CA ASP A 124 -5.42 9.70 19.05
C ASP A 124 -5.99 8.43 19.72
N ALA A 125 -6.93 7.72 19.10
CA ALA A 125 -7.48 6.48 19.64
C ALA A 125 -6.46 5.33 19.56
N ASP A 126 -6.53 4.42 20.55
CA ASP A 126 -5.69 3.22 20.68
C ASP A 126 -6.18 2.06 19.79
#